data_AF-A0AAU2NM76-F1
#
_entry.id   AF-A0AAU2NM76-F1
#
_cell.length_a   1.000
_cell.length_b   1.000
_cell.length_c   1.000
_cell.angle_alpha   90.00
_cell.angle_beta   90.00
_cell.angle_gamma   90.00
#
_symmetry.space_group_name_H-M   'P 1'
#
loop_
_entity.id
_entity.type
_entity.pdbx_description
1 polymer ?
#
loop_
_entity_poly.entity_id
_entity_poly.type
_entity_poly.pdbx_seq_one_letter_code
_entity_poly.pdbx_strand_id
1 'polypeptide(L)'
;MNDEPADDLADVTYWGGRYEDDAHAQFGGKRIAQYGVDGPHGCLDLPPAEAAARAAELTAWRDRLHGKGLMVSIDKHTDFHRLRRAGWHHPLHVGAIEVGGCQVLGIEWDQGDHSIRHRGERDSGQVQPVTLEADEAGGMVLRWAIPPYDFDDEDE
;
A
#
# COMPACT_ATOMS: atom_id res chain seq x y z
N MET A 1 6.97 11.04 -13.30
CA MET A 1 7.75 10.71 -12.10
C MET A 1 8.99 9.98 -12.57
N ASN A 2 10.13 10.16 -11.89
CA ASN A 2 11.36 9.50 -12.29
C ASN A 2 11.22 7.99 -11.99
N ASP A 3 11.47 7.12 -12.97
CA ASP A 3 11.34 5.65 -12.82
C ASP A 3 12.55 5.02 -12.08
N GLU A 4 13.39 5.86 -11.49
CA GLU A 4 14.56 5.48 -10.70
C GLU A 4 14.15 5.25 -9.22
N PRO A 5 14.64 4.17 -8.59
CA PRO A 5 14.40 3.94 -7.17
C PRO A 5 15.10 5.01 -6.33
N ALA A 6 14.43 5.52 -5.30
CA ALA A 6 14.96 6.56 -4.41
C ALA A 6 16.03 6.04 -3.43
N ASP A 7 16.05 4.72 -3.18
CA ASP A 7 16.93 4.05 -2.22
C ASP A 7 17.66 2.83 -2.82
N ASP A 8 17.68 2.71 -4.15
CA ASP A 8 18.22 1.55 -4.86
C ASP A 8 17.60 0.20 -4.46
N LEU A 9 16.32 0.18 -4.08
CA LEU A 9 15.56 -1.03 -3.76
C LEU A 9 14.27 -1.17 -4.60
N ALA A 10 13.77 -2.40 -4.64
CA ALA A 10 12.52 -2.77 -5.28
C ALA A 10 11.86 -3.95 -4.56
N ASP A 11 10.53 -3.94 -4.58
CA ASP A 11 9.71 -5.05 -4.12
C ASP A 11 9.33 -5.94 -5.31
N VAL A 12 9.27 -7.25 -5.10
CA VAL A 12 8.69 -8.19 -6.06
C VAL A 12 7.49 -8.85 -5.42
N THR A 13 6.33 -8.67 -6.02
CA THR A 13 5.08 -9.25 -5.54
C THR A 13 4.45 -10.14 -6.60
N TYR A 14 3.74 -11.16 -6.16
CA TYR A 14 2.95 -12.03 -7.02
C TYR A 14 1.65 -12.43 -6.34
N TRP A 15 0.61 -12.57 -7.14
CA TRP A 15 -0.74 -12.90 -6.69
C TRP A 15 -1.52 -13.59 -7.80
N GLY A 16 -2.58 -14.32 -7.43
CA GLY A 16 -3.53 -14.85 -8.40
C GLY A 16 -4.01 -16.25 -8.04
N GLY A 17 -5.32 -16.47 -8.09
CA GLY A 17 -5.92 -17.60 -7.36
C GLY A 17 -5.41 -19.00 -7.73
N ARG A 18 -5.14 -19.29 -9.01
CA ARG A 18 -4.91 -20.70 -9.41
C ARG A 18 -3.53 -21.25 -9.03
N TYR A 19 -2.50 -20.41 -9.04
CA TYR A 19 -1.10 -20.86 -8.95
C TYR A 19 -0.31 -20.15 -7.86
N GLU A 20 -0.96 -19.33 -7.02
CA GLU A 20 -0.29 -18.57 -5.97
C GLU A 20 0.34 -19.47 -4.90
N ASP A 21 -0.37 -20.50 -4.44
CA ASP A 21 0.17 -21.43 -3.44
C ASP A 21 1.33 -22.26 -3.99
N ASP A 22 1.24 -22.71 -5.26
CA ASP A 22 2.31 -23.43 -5.94
C ASP A 22 3.54 -22.52 -6.15
N ALA A 23 3.32 -21.27 -6.54
CA ALA A 23 4.37 -20.26 -6.67
C ALA A 23 5.03 -19.99 -5.32
N HIS A 24 4.25 -19.89 -4.25
CA HIS A 24 4.77 -19.72 -2.90
C HIS A 24 5.58 -20.92 -2.43
N ALA A 25 5.10 -22.14 -2.65
CA ALA A 25 5.84 -23.35 -2.29
C ALA A 25 7.19 -23.45 -3.02
N GLN A 26 7.26 -22.97 -4.28
CA GLN A 26 8.47 -23.08 -5.10
C GLN A 26 9.44 -21.91 -4.93
N PHE A 27 8.93 -20.68 -4.87
CA PHE A 27 9.74 -19.45 -4.85
C PHE A 27 9.77 -18.76 -3.49
N GLY A 28 8.97 -19.20 -2.52
CA GLY A 28 8.87 -18.57 -1.21
C GLY A 28 8.42 -17.12 -1.30
N GLY A 29 8.83 -16.30 -0.34
CA GLY A 29 8.32 -14.94 -0.14
C GLY A 29 7.38 -14.89 1.05
N LYS A 30 7.13 -13.69 1.57
CA LYS A 30 6.21 -13.48 2.70
C LYS A 30 4.86 -13.07 2.18
N ARG A 31 3.81 -13.41 2.92
CA ARG A 31 2.50 -12.78 2.76
C ARG A 31 2.62 -11.32 3.20
N ILE A 32 2.37 -10.39 2.30
CA ILE A 32 2.50 -8.95 2.57
C ILE A 32 1.11 -8.42 2.90
N ALA A 33 0.86 -8.12 4.18
CA ALA A 33 -0.38 -7.48 4.59
C ALA A 33 -0.42 -6.05 4.04
N GLN A 34 -1.51 -5.71 3.35
CA GLN A 34 -1.75 -4.38 2.80
C GLN A 34 -3.17 -3.97 3.17
N TYR A 35 -3.36 -2.75 3.68
CA TYR A 35 -4.67 -2.18 3.99
C TYR A 35 -5.53 -3.02 4.95
N GLY A 36 -4.87 -3.68 5.92
CA GLY A 36 -5.53 -4.53 6.90
C GLY A 36 -6.06 -5.87 6.37
N VAL A 37 -5.73 -6.24 5.12
CA VAL A 37 -6.06 -7.54 4.53
C VAL A 37 -4.80 -8.31 4.12
N ASP A 38 -4.95 -9.63 4.00
CA ASP A 38 -3.90 -10.48 3.42
C ASP A 38 -3.69 -10.10 1.95
N GLY A 39 -2.52 -9.54 1.65
CA GLY A 39 -2.16 -9.09 0.31
C GLY A 39 -1.37 -10.13 -0.48
N PRO A 40 -0.62 -9.69 -1.51
CA PRO A 40 0.16 -10.58 -2.35
C PRO A 40 1.27 -11.27 -1.56
N HIS A 41 1.82 -12.35 -2.11
CA HIS A 41 3.11 -12.86 -1.65
C HIS A 41 4.23 -12.07 -2.31
N GLY A 42 5.38 -11.97 -1.64
CA GLY A 42 6.51 -11.30 -2.26
C GLY A 42 7.77 -11.24 -1.41
N CYS A 43 8.81 -10.68 -2.02
CA CYS A 43 10.02 -10.27 -1.32
C CYS A 43 10.13 -8.76 -1.41
N LEU A 44 10.31 -8.13 -0.25
CA LEU A 44 10.46 -6.70 -0.14
C LEU A 44 11.95 -6.32 -0.07
N ASP A 45 12.26 -5.08 -0.40
CA ASP A 45 13.58 -4.46 -0.15
C ASP A 45 14.74 -5.19 -0.84
N LEU A 46 14.53 -5.65 -2.09
CA LEU A 46 15.58 -6.29 -2.88
C LEU A 46 16.35 -5.27 -3.72
N PRO A 47 17.65 -5.47 -3.97
CA PRO A 47 18.35 -4.76 -5.03
C PRO A 47 17.63 -4.92 -6.38
N PRO A 48 17.48 -3.88 -7.22
CA PRO A 48 16.68 -3.91 -8.45
C PRO A 48 17.05 -5.03 -9.42
N ALA A 49 18.35 -5.37 -9.51
CA ALA A 49 18.80 -6.48 -10.34
C ALA A 49 18.33 -7.85 -9.82
N GLU A 50 18.31 -8.04 -8.49
CA GLU A 50 17.83 -9.26 -7.85
C GLU A 50 16.30 -9.36 -7.94
N ALA A 51 15.60 -8.23 -7.73
CA ALA A 51 14.16 -8.13 -7.97
C ALA A 51 13.79 -8.52 -9.41
N ALA A 52 14.52 -7.99 -10.41
CA ALA A 52 14.31 -8.32 -11.81
C ALA A 52 14.57 -9.79 -12.13
N ALA A 53 15.65 -10.37 -11.59
CA ALA A 53 15.95 -11.79 -11.75
C ALA A 53 14.83 -12.67 -11.18
N ARG A 54 14.35 -12.36 -9.97
CA ARG A 54 13.28 -13.10 -9.30
C ARG A 54 11.95 -13.02 -10.05
N ALA A 55 11.59 -11.83 -10.53
CA ALA A 55 10.41 -11.65 -11.36
C ALA A 55 10.51 -12.39 -12.70
N ALA A 56 11.70 -12.43 -13.32
CA ALA A 56 11.94 -13.19 -14.54
C ALA A 56 11.78 -14.71 -14.33
N GLU A 57 12.27 -15.24 -13.20
CA GLU A 57 12.08 -16.64 -12.83
C GLU A 57 10.60 -17.01 -12.64
N LEU A 58 9.86 -16.18 -11.89
CA LEU A 58 8.41 -16.34 -11.70
C LEU A 58 7.65 -16.27 -13.03
N THR A 59 8.03 -15.34 -13.90
CA THR A 59 7.44 -15.16 -15.24
C THR A 59 7.71 -16.38 -16.12
N ALA A 60 8.96 -16.85 -16.19
CA ALA A 60 9.34 -18.02 -16.98
C ALA A 60 8.70 -19.32 -16.45
N TRP A 61 8.45 -19.40 -15.14
CA TRP A 61 7.67 -20.48 -14.57
C TRP A 61 6.20 -20.40 -14.97
N ARG A 62 5.57 -19.23 -14.80
CA ARG A 62 4.19 -18.99 -15.22
C ARG A 62 3.97 -19.32 -16.70
N ASP A 63 4.90 -18.96 -17.57
CA ASP A 63 4.77 -19.17 -19.01
C ASP A 63 4.81 -20.66 -19.42
N ARG A 64 5.29 -21.54 -18.54
CA ARG A 64 5.23 -23.00 -18.70
C ARG A 64 3.89 -23.59 -18.23
N LEU A 65 3.05 -22.82 -17.55
CA LEU A 65 1.75 -23.25 -17.06
C LEU A 65 0.66 -22.98 -18.10
N HIS A 66 -0.30 -23.89 -18.21
CA HIS A 66 -1.46 -23.70 -19.08
C HIS A 66 -2.49 -22.76 -18.42
N GLY A 67 -2.52 -21.49 -18.85
CA GLY A 67 -3.57 -20.52 -18.50
C GLY A 67 -3.07 -19.28 -17.76
N LYS A 68 -3.93 -18.27 -17.64
CA LYS A 68 -3.65 -17.02 -16.92
C LYS A 68 -4.05 -17.21 -15.45
N GLY A 69 -3.08 -17.30 -14.54
CA GLY A 69 -3.39 -17.52 -13.12
C GLY A 69 -2.44 -16.89 -12.12
N LEU A 70 -1.29 -16.37 -12.54
CA LEU A 70 -0.32 -15.68 -11.69
C LEU A 70 0.07 -14.34 -12.31
N MET A 71 -0.08 -13.27 -11.55
CA MET A 71 0.46 -11.95 -11.85
C MET A 71 1.74 -11.74 -11.05
N VAL A 72 2.69 -11.02 -11.65
CA VAL A 72 3.98 -10.70 -11.06
C VAL A 72 4.21 -9.20 -11.28
N SER A 73 4.56 -8.48 -10.22
CA SER A 73 4.92 -7.05 -10.26
C SER A 73 6.33 -6.86 -9.71
N ILE A 74 7.03 -5.87 -10.28
CA ILE A 74 8.23 -5.28 -9.68
C ILE A 74 7.89 -3.83 -9.38
N ASP A 75 7.92 -3.49 -8.10
CA ASP A 75 7.63 -2.14 -7.63
C ASP A 75 8.93 -1.52 -7.11
N LYS A 76 9.60 -0.75 -7.98
CA LYS A 76 10.76 0.05 -7.57
C LYS A 76 10.36 1.04 -6.49
N HIS A 77 11.24 1.29 -5.54
CA HIS A 77 11.03 2.25 -4.46
C HIS A 77 11.15 3.70 -4.93
N THR A 78 10.34 4.08 -5.90
CA THR A 78 10.06 5.50 -6.17
C THR A 78 9.46 6.13 -4.92
N ASP A 79 9.54 7.45 -4.79
CA ASP A 79 8.89 8.16 -3.65
C ASP A 79 7.39 7.86 -3.58
N PHE A 80 6.73 7.68 -4.72
CA PHE A 80 5.33 7.26 -4.77
C PHE A 80 5.11 5.88 -4.14
N HIS A 81 5.94 4.88 -4.50
CA HIS A 81 5.83 3.54 -3.92
C HIS A 81 6.16 3.53 -2.43
N ARG A 82 7.21 4.25 -2.01
CA ARG A 82 7.60 4.40 -0.61
C ARG A 82 6.48 5.02 0.21
N LEU A 83 5.82 6.06 -0.32
CA LEU A 83 4.67 6.71 0.31
C LEU A 83 3.49 5.75 0.47
N ARG A 84 3.13 5.04 -0.61
CA ARG A 84 2.08 4.02 -0.61
C ARG A 84 2.32 2.95 0.45
N ARG A 85 3.55 2.43 0.48
CA ARG A 85 3.99 1.40 1.42
C ARG A 85 3.95 1.88 2.87
N ALA A 86 4.31 3.13 3.15
CA ALA A 86 4.18 3.72 4.48
C ALA A 86 2.72 3.78 4.97
N GLY A 87 1.75 3.86 4.04
CA GLY A 87 0.32 3.89 4.34
C GLY A 87 -0.37 2.54 4.54
N TRP A 88 0.27 1.40 4.22
CA TRP A 88 -0.38 0.08 4.20
C TRP A 88 -1.06 -0.33 5.50
N HIS A 89 -0.58 0.15 6.65
CA HIS A 89 -1.13 -0.22 7.95
C HIS A 89 -1.96 0.90 8.59
N HIS A 90 -2.14 2.03 7.89
CA HIS A 90 -2.93 3.14 8.39
C HIS A 90 -4.36 3.09 7.79
N PRO A 91 -5.43 3.21 8.60
CA PRO A 91 -6.82 3.15 8.11
C PRO A 91 -7.20 4.22 7.08
N LEU A 92 -6.41 5.29 6.98
CA LEU A 92 -6.56 6.36 5.99
C LEU A 92 -5.58 6.25 4.82
N HIS A 93 -4.78 5.17 4.78
CA HIS A 93 -3.68 5.02 3.82
C HIS A 93 -2.72 6.22 3.83
N VAL A 94 -2.48 6.75 5.03
CA VAL A 94 -1.62 7.90 5.27
C VAL A 94 -0.23 7.38 5.59
N GLY A 95 0.77 7.94 4.92
CA GLY A 95 2.17 7.63 5.15
C GLY A 95 3.00 8.91 5.15
N ALA A 96 4.03 8.93 5.99
CA ALA A 96 5.08 9.94 5.96
C ALA A 96 6.38 9.32 5.45
N ILE A 97 7.07 10.01 4.55
CA ILE A 97 8.39 9.62 4.03
C ILE A 97 9.34 10.82 4.01
N GLU A 98 10.64 10.56 3.96
CA GLU A 98 11.65 11.59 3.70
C GLU A 98 12.01 11.62 2.21
N VAL A 99 11.94 12.83 1.62
CA VAL A 99 12.31 13.11 0.22
C VAL A 99 13.24 14.31 0.20
N GLY A 100 14.50 14.10 -0.21
CA GLY A 100 15.49 15.18 -0.27
C GLY A 100 15.77 15.87 1.07
N GLY A 101 15.58 15.18 2.21
CA GLY A 101 15.74 15.72 3.56
C GLY A 101 14.54 16.52 4.08
N CYS A 102 13.40 16.46 3.38
CA CYS A 102 12.13 17.01 3.83
C CYS A 102 11.13 15.90 4.11
N GLN A 103 10.43 16.01 5.25
CA GLN A 103 9.30 15.14 5.55
C GLN A 103 8.12 15.47 4.63
N VAL A 104 7.64 14.45 3.93
CA VAL A 104 6.47 14.51 3.05
C VAL A 104 5.41 13.58 3.61
N LEU A 105 4.25 14.15 3.93
CA LEU A 105 3.06 13.43 4.32
C LEU A 105 2.11 13.32 3.13
N GLY A 106 1.57 12.14 2.90
CA GLY A 106 0.64 11.89 1.82
C GLY A 106 -0.45 10.92 2.20
N ILE A 107 -1.52 10.94 1.40
CA ILE A 107 -2.69 10.10 1.55
C ILE A 107 -2.89 9.39 0.21
N GLU A 108 -2.90 8.06 0.22
CA GLU A 108 -3.27 7.28 -0.95
C GLU A 108 -4.80 7.19 -1.06
N TRP A 109 -5.33 7.64 -2.19
CA TRP A 109 -6.74 7.51 -2.55
C TRP A 109 -6.83 6.53 -3.72
N ASP A 110 -7.64 5.48 -3.60
CA ASP A 110 -7.88 4.55 -4.71
C ASP A 110 -8.91 5.14 -5.69
N GLN A 111 -8.90 4.71 -6.95
CA GLN A 111 -9.90 5.12 -7.92
C GLN A 111 -11.34 4.70 -7.52
N GLY A 112 -11.47 3.66 -6.70
CA GLY A 112 -12.73 3.28 -6.05
C GLY A 112 -13.28 4.34 -5.09
N ASP A 113 -12.43 5.18 -4.51
CA ASP A 113 -12.83 6.26 -3.59
C ASP A 113 -13.48 7.44 -4.32
N HIS A 114 -13.34 7.53 -5.64
CA HIS A 114 -14.15 8.42 -6.47
C HIS A 114 -15.59 7.92 -6.64
N SER A 115 -15.81 6.61 -6.42
CA SER A 115 -17.14 5.98 -6.47
C SER A 115 -17.79 5.93 -5.08
N ILE A 116 -18.08 7.12 -4.54
CA ILE A 116 -18.94 7.34 -3.37
C ILE A 116 -20.39 6.93 -3.73
N ARG A 117 -20.61 5.64 -3.99
CA ARG A 117 -21.94 5.00 -4.21
C ARG A 117 -22.08 3.62 -3.56
N HIS A 118 -21.26 3.29 -2.58
CA HIS A 118 -21.42 2.07 -1.81
C HIS A 118 -21.94 2.41 -0.41
N ARG A 119 -23.11 1.85 -0.06
CA ARG A 119 -23.91 2.02 1.18
C ARG A 119 -23.20 1.71 2.52
N GLY A 120 -21.88 1.74 2.57
CA GLY A 120 -21.07 1.95 3.79
C GLY A 120 -20.53 3.39 3.92
N GLU A 121 -21.07 4.31 3.11
CA GLU A 121 -20.72 5.73 3.06
C GLU A 121 -20.84 6.42 4.44
N ARG A 122 -19.75 7.10 4.85
CA ARG A 122 -19.90 8.41 5.52
C ARG A 122 -20.72 9.29 4.57
N ASP A 123 -21.71 10.02 5.09
CA ASP A 123 -22.58 10.87 4.27
C ASP A 123 -21.77 11.67 3.23
N SER A 124 -22.15 11.54 1.96
CA SER A 124 -21.55 12.29 0.87
C SER A 124 -21.56 13.78 1.22
N GLY A 125 -20.39 14.42 1.32
CA GLY A 125 -20.28 15.83 1.72
C GLY A 125 -19.75 16.09 3.14
N GLN A 126 -19.50 15.05 3.95
CA GLN A 126 -18.79 15.25 5.23
C GLN A 126 -17.29 15.47 5.02
N VAL A 127 -16.85 16.70 5.24
CA VAL A 127 -15.44 17.06 5.42
C VAL A 127 -15.10 16.87 6.89
N GLN A 128 -14.39 15.81 7.24
CA GLN A 128 -13.83 15.67 8.59
C GLN A 128 -12.48 16.40 8.62
N PRO A 129 -12.32 17.43 9.47
CA PRO A 129 -11.04 18.09 9.61
C PRO A 129 -10.02 17.09 10.16
N VAL A 130 -8.90 16.96 9.45
CA VAL A 130 -7.72 16.30 9.97
C VAL A 130 -6.74 17.38 10.41
N THR A 131 -6.24 17.28 11.63
CA THR A 131 -5.16 18.13 12.11
C THR A 131 -3.84 17.48 11.76
N LEU A 132 -2.93 18.27 11.20
CA LEU A 132 -1.53 17.89 11.05
C LEU A 132 -0.82 18.19 12.38
N GLU A 133 -0.37 17.15 13.06
CA GLU A 133 0.32 17.28 14.36
C GLU A 133 1.61 16.48 14.37
N ALA A 134 2.58 16.89 15.19
CA ALA A 134 3.74 16.05 15.49
C ALA A 134 3.34 14.97 16.50
N ASP A 135 3.76 13.72 16.28
CA ASP A 135 3.67 12.66 17.26
C ASP A 135 4.77 12.79 18.34
N GLU A 136 4.78 11.85 19.29
CA GLU A 136 5.76 11.84 20.40
C GLU A 136 7.21 11.69 19.93
N ALA A 137 7.43 11.16 18.73
CA ALA A 137 8.73 10.99 18.10
C ALA A 137 9.11 12.19 17.19
N GLY A 138 8.23 13.19 17.06
CA GLY A 138 8.42 14.36 16.21
C GLY A 138 8.05 14.15 14.74
N GLY A 139 7.41 13.03 14.39
CA GLY A 139 6.92 12.75 13.05
C GLY A 139 5.55 13.39 12.80
N MET A 140 5.35 13.99 11.61
CA MET A 140 4.05 14.54 11.24
C MET A 140 3.02 13.43 10.97
N VAL A 141 1.87 13.51 11.66
CA VAL A 141 0.74 12.58 11.52
C VAL A 141 -0.56 13.35 11.28
N LEU A 142 -1.50 12.71 10.56
CA LEU A 142 -2.88 13.21 10.48
C LEU A 142 -3.69 12.61 11.62
N ARG A 143 -4.29 13.47 12.44
CA ARG A 143 -5.26 13.07 13.45
C ARG A 143 -6.65 13.55 13.06
N TRP A 144 -7.64 12.70 13.24
CA TRP A 144 -9.02 13.12 13.13
C TRP A 144 -9.33 14.14 14.23
N ALA A 145 -9.74 15.35 13.85
CA ALA A 145 -10.45 16.23 14.75
C ALA A 145 -11.92 15.82 14.76
N ILE A 146 -12.22 14.68 15.38
CA ILE A 146 -13.58 14.32 15.76
C ILE A 146 -13.84 15.05 17.09
N PRO A 147 -14.74 16.04 17.16
CA PRO A 147 -15.20 16.55 18.44
C PRO A 147 -15.72 15.37 19.27
N PRO A 148 -15.51 15.34 20.61
CA PRO A 148 -16.13 14.32 21.44
C PRO A 148 -17.64 14.30 21.14
N TYR A 149 -18.19 13.09 20.99
CA TYR A 149 -19.61 12.91 20.76
C TYR A 149 -20.36 13.35 22.03
N ASP A 150 -21.08 14.46 21.95
CA ASP A 150 -22.02 14.87 23.00
C ASP A 150 -23.28 14.01 22.84
N PHE A 151 -23.51 13.11 23.80
CA PHE A 151 -24.67 12.21 23.83
C PHE A 151 -26.00 12.93 24.11
N ASP A 152 -25.99 14.25 24.31
CA ASP A 152 -27.13 15.01 24.84
C ASP A 152 -28.10 15.54 23.75
N ASP A 153 -27.85 15.27 22.46
CA ASP A 153 -28.65 15.79 21.34
C ASP A 153 -29.69 14.79 20.76
N GLU A 154 -29.91 13.61 21.36
CA GLU A 154 -30.92 12.62 20.90
C GLU A 154 -32.29 12.70 21.62
N ASP A 155 -32.53 13.70 22.46
CA ASP A 155 -33.80 13.91 23.17
C ASP A 155 -34.48 15.26 22.80
N GLU A 156 -34.84 15.48 21.52
CA GLU A 156 -35.93 16.41 21.11
C GLU A 156 -36.80 15.89 19.96
#